data_AF-A0A960IYM5-F1
#
_entry.id   AF-A0A960IYM5-F1
#
_cell.length_a   1.000
_cell.length_b   1.000
_cell.length_c   1.000
_cell.angle_alpha   90.00
_cell.angle_beta   90.00
_cell.angle_gamma   90.00
#
_symmetry.space_group_name_H-M   'P 1'
#
loop_
_entity.id
_entity.type
_entity.pdbx_description
1 polymer ?
#
loop_
_entity_poly.entity_id
_entity_poly.type
_entity_poly.pdbx_seq_one_letter_code
_entity_poly.pdbx_strand_id
1 'polypeptide(L)'
;MAPTSTHRVRTACPLDCPDGCSLDVEVAGDRIVAIDATPPDEAANPLTEGWICRKVRRMTRRVHGPQRLTTPLARTGPKGSDR
;
A
#
# COMPACT_ATOMS: atom_id res chain seq x y z
N MET A 1 -26.91 -1.65 4.90
CA MET A 1 -25.65 -0.91 4.69
C MET A 1 -25.73 -0.29 3.30
N ALA A 2 -25.57 1.03 3.19
CA ALA A 2 -25.52 1.69 1.89
C ALA A 2 -24.32 1.16 1.06
N PRO A 3 -24.40 1.14 -0.29
CA PRO A 3 -23.27 0.73 -1.11
C PRO A 3 -22.09 1.69 -0.89
N THR A 4 -20.95 1.13 -0.52
CA THR A 4 -19.70 1.89 -0.36
C THR A 4 -19.20 2.29 -1.75
N SER A 5 -19.04 3.60 -2.00
CA SER A 5 -18.48 4.11 -3.26
C SER A 5 -17.08 3.53 -3.51
N THR A 6 -16.86 2.99 -4.71
CA THR A 6 -15.56 2.46 -5.14
C THR A 6 -14.93 3.37 -6.17
N HIS A 7 -13.65 3.68 -6.00
CA HIS A 7 -12.87 4.47 -6.95
C HIS A 7 -11.43 3.95 -7.04
N ARG A 8 -10.71 4.39 -8.07
CA ARG A 8 -9.30 4.05 -8.29
C ARG A 8 -8.40 5.25 -8.04
N VAL A 9 -7.27 5.00 -7.41
CA VAL A 9 -6.25 6.00 -7.09
C VAL A 9 -4.92 5.51 -7.63
N ARG A 10 -4.29 6.35 -8.46
CA ARG A 10 -2.92 6.12 -8.92
C ARG A 10 -1.93 6.63 -7.87
N THR A 11 -0.93 5.82 -7.54
CA THR A 11 0.11 6.21 -6.57
C THR A 11 1.44 5.51 -6.87
N ALA A 12 2.46 5.76 -6.05
CA ALA A 12 3.76 5.11 -6.12
C ALA A 12 3.87 4.02 -5.06
N CYS A 13 4.70 3.01 -5.35
CA CYS A 13 5.05 1.99 -4.37
C CYS A 13 5.77 2.62 -3.16
N PRO A 14 5.33 2.35 -1.91
CA PRO A 14 5.97 2.89 -0.71
C PRO A 14 7.22 2.12 -0.27
N LEU A 15 7.59 1.05 -0.99
CA LEU A 15 8.78 0.28 -0.68
C LEU A 15 10.01 0.96 -1.27
N ASP A 16 11.03 1.12 -0.44
CA ASP A 16 12.36 1.59 -0.82
C ASP A 16 13.09 0.49 -1.60
N CYS A 17 12.79 0.41 -2.89
CA CYS A 17 13.42 -0.46 -3.86
C CYS A 17 13.64 0.34 -5.16
N PRO A 18 14.62 -0.04 -5.99
CA PRO A 18 14.97 0.75 -7.17
C PRO A 18 13.88 0.76 -8.24
N ASP A 19 12.91 -0.16 -8.17
CA ASP A 19 11.87 -0.32 -9.19
C ASP A 19 10.93 0.89 -9.28
N GLY A 20 10.65 1.57 -8.16
CA GLY A 20 9.78 2.76 -8.15
C GLY A 20 8.39 2.55 -8.79
N CYS A 21 7.77 1.38 -8.62
CA CYS A 21 6.59 0.98 -9.39
C CYS A 21 5.40 1.95 -9.26
N SER A 22 4.68 2.17 -10.37
CA SER A 22 3.38 2.84 -10.38
C SER A 22 2.25 1.86 -10.05
N LEU A 23 1.37 2.25 -9.13
CA LEU A 23 0.28 1.43 -8.62
C LEU A 23 -1.07 2.01 -9.02
N ASP A 24 -2.00 1.11 -9.34
CA ASP A 24 -3.42 1.40 -9.46
C ASP A 24 -4.16 0.74 -8.28
N VAL A 25 -4.72 1.56 -7.41
CA VAL A 25 -5.25 1.13 -6.10
C VAL A 25 -6.76 1.32 -6.09
N GLU A 26 -7.49 0.24 -5.86
CA GLU A 26 -8.94 0.28 -5.72
C GLU A 26 -9.31 0.52 -4.24
N VAL A 27 -10.11 1.57 -4.02
CA VAL A 27 -10.55 2.02 -2.69
C VAL A 27 -12.06 1.98 -2.64
N ALA A 28 -12.60 1.23 -1.68
CA ALA A 28 -14.01 1.24 -1.34
C ALA A 28 -14.18 2.03 -0.02
N GLY A 29 -14.74 3.24 -0.12
CA GLY A 29 -14.90 4.13 1.03
C GLY A 29 -13.55 4.62 1.51
N ASP A 30 -13.14 4.19 2.71
CA ASP A 30 -11.84 4.52 3.33
C ASP A 30 -10.86 3.34 3.32
N ARG A 31 -11.20 2.24 2.63
CA ARG A 31 -10.44 0.99 2.68
C ARG A 31 -9.89 0.60 1.32
N ILE A 32 -8.61 0.25 1.28
CA ILE A 32 -8.00 -0.34 0.08
C ILE A 32 -8.46 -1.79 -0.05
N VAL A 33 -9.07 -2.13 -1.18
CA VAL A 33 -9.60 -3.46 -1.45
C VAL A 33 -8.75 -4.26 -2.44
N ALA A 34 -8.08 -3.58 -3.38
CA ALA A 34 -7.17 -4.20 -4.33
C ALA A 34 -6.02 -3.27 -4.72
N ILE A 35 -4.90 -3.87 -5.12
CA ILE A 35 -3.72 -3.16 -5.63
C ILE A 35 -3.19 -3.93 -6.83
N ASP A 36 -3.09 -3.27 -7.97
CA ASP A 36 -2.39 -3.77 -9.14
C ASP A 36 -1.36 -2.76 -9.66
N ALA A 37 -0.60 -3.15 -10.67
CA ALA A 37 0.24 -2.25 -11.40
C ALA A 37 -0.61 -1.29 -12.25
N THR A 38 -0.15 -0.06 -12.37
CA THR A 38 -0.68 0.86 -13.38
C THR A 38 -0.38 0.30 -14.78
N PRO A 39 -1.34 0.30 -15.72
CA PRO A 39 -1.06 -0.04 -17.12
C PRO A 39 0.07 0.85 -17.69
N PRO A 40 0.89 0.33 -18.63
CA PRO A 40 1.91 1.15 -19.28
C PRO A 40 1.30 2.36 -20.00
N ASP A 41 1.62 3.56 -19.54
CA ASP A 41 1.25 4.85 -20.14
C ASP A 41 2.33 5.91 -19.84
N GLU A 42 2.18 7.12 -20.38
CA GLU A 42 3.16 8.21 -20.24
C GLU A 42 3.42 8.64 -18.78
N ALA A 43 2.48 8.38 -17.88
CA ALA A 43 2.57 8.73 -16.47
C ALA A 43 2.95 7.54 -15.57
N ALA A 44 3.02 6.33 -16.11
CA ALA A 44 3.46 5.14 -15.41
C ALA A 44 4.99 5.00 -15.51
N ASN A 45 5.60 4.37 -14.51
CA ASN A 45 7.04 4.12 -14.52
C ASN A 45 7.41 3.13 -15.65
N PRO A 46 8.14 3.59 -16.69
CA PRO A 46 8.42 2.78 -17.87
C PRO A 46 9.31 1.58 -17.54
N LEU A 47 10.13 1.64 -16.49
CA LEU A 47 11.00 0.52 -16.10
C LEU A 47 10.21 -0.72 -15.69
N THR A 48 9.01 -0.51 -15.12
CA THR A 48 8.23 -1.60 -14.54
C THR A 48 7.20 -2.18 -15.49
N GLU A 49 6.89 -1.50 -16.61
CA GLU A 49 6.01 -1.99 -17.69
C GLU A 49 4.73 -2.70 -17.19
N GLY A 50 4.03 -2.11 -16.22
CA GLY A 50 2.80 -2.71 -15.68
C GLY A 50 3.03 -3.95 -14.81
N TRP A 51 4.23 -4.11 -14.25
CA TRP A 51 4.57 -5.15 -13.30
C TRP A 51 4.74 -4.61 -11.88
N ILE A 52 4.27 -5.39 -10.90
CA ILE A 52 4.55 -5.19 -9.48
C ILE A 52 4.84 -6.53 -8.78
N CYS A 53 5.73 -6.50 -7.80
CA CYS A 53 6.10 -7.69 -7.06
C CYS A 53 4.98 -8.21 -6.14
N ARG A 54 5.09 -9.49 -5.72
CA ARG A 54 4.15 -10.14 -4.79
C ARG A 54 3.99 -9.40 -3.45
N LYS A 55 5.03 -8.69 -2.98
CA LYS A 55 4.99 -7.91 -1.73
C LYS A 55 3.91 -6.82 -1.83
N VAL A 56 3.88 -6.10 -2.95
CA VAL A 56 2.97 -4.97 -3.19
C VAL A 56 1.56 -5.45 -3.50
N ARG A 57 1.40 -6.49 -4.32
CA ARG A 57 0.08 -7.13 -4.60
C ARG A 57 -0.66 -7.57 -3.33
N ARG A 58 0.06 -7.75 -2.21
CA ARG A 58 -0.49 -8.17 -0.90
C ARG A 58 -0.35 -7.10 0.19
N MET A 59 -0.05 -5.84 -0.18
CA MET A 59 0.23 -4.77 0.78
C MET A 59 -0.97 -4.46 1.69
N THR A 60 -2.20 -4.74 1.24
CA THR A 60 -3.42 -4.63 2.06
C THR A 60 -3.32 -5.40 3.38
N ARG A 61 -2.59 -6.53 3.40
CA ARG A 61 -2.33 -7.31 4.62
C ARG A 61 -1.44 -6.59 5.64
N ARG A 62 -0.55 -5.69 5.17
CA ARG A 62 0.27 -4.84 6.04
C ARG A 62 -0.51 -3.61 6.49
N VAL A 63 -1.19 -2.94 5.56
CA VAL A 63 -1.99 -1.73 5.83
C VAL A 63 -3.14 -2.04 6.80
N HIS A 64 -3.74 -3.21 6.74
CA HIS A 64 -4.85 -3.61 7.61
C HIS A 64 -4.49 -4.75 8.57
N GLY A 65 -3.21 -5.08 8.71
CA GLY A 65 -2.76 -6.16 9.56
C GLY A 65 -2.82 -5.79 11.05
N PRO A 66 -2.91 -6.79 11.95
CA PRO A 66 -3.00 -6.56 13.39
C PRO A 66 -1.73 -5.93 13.99
N GLN A 67 -0.61 -5.96 13.26
CA GLN A 67 0.67 -5.39 13.69
C GLN A 67 0.82 -3.90 13.33
N ARG A 68 -0.18 -3.27 12.69
CA ARG A 68 -0.11 -1.85 12.34
C ARG A 68 -0.18 -1.00 13.60
N LEU A 69 0.80 -0.11 13.77
CA LEU A 69 0.74 0.94 14.77
C LEU A 69 -0.34 1.95 14.38
N THR A 70 -1.33 2.12 15.24
CA THR A 70 -2.48 3.02 15.02
C THR A 70 -2.49 4.22 15.96
N THR A 71 -1.63 4.20 16.98
CA THR A 71 -1.46 5.28 17.96
C THR A 71 0.03 5.53 18.20
N PRO A 72 0.40 6.75 18.61
CA PRO A 72 1.75 7.02 19.09
C PRO A 72 2.09 6.13 20.29
N LEU A 73 3.32 5.60 20.33
CA LEU A 73 3.84 4.81 21.44
C LEU A 73 5.01 5.54 22.10
N ALA A 74 5.06 5.50 23.42
CA ALA A 74 6.18 6.01 24.21
C ALA A 74 6.92 4.83 24.86
N ARG A 75 8.24 4.77 24.72
CA ARG A 75 9.08 3.75 25.36
C ARG A 75 9.14 4.01 26.86
N THR A 76 8.85 3.01 27.68
CA THR A 76 8.90 3.07 29.15
C THR A 76 9.92 2.11 29.77
N GLY A 77 10.59 1.29 28.97
CA GLY A 77 11.67 0.39 29.39
C GLY A 77 12.92 0.42 28.49
N PRO A 78 13.84 -0.54 28.68
CA PRO A 78 14.99 -0.73 27.79
C PRO A 78 14.56 -0.97 26.33
N LYS A 79 15.41 -0.59 25.36
CA LYS A 79 15.13 -0.80 23.93
C LYS A 79 14.95 -2.30 23.62
N GLY A 80 13.83 -2.65 22.97
CA GLY A 80 13.51 -4.03 22.59
C GLY A 80 12.80 -4.85 23.68
N SER A 81 12.38 -4.21 24.79
CA SER A 81 11.67 -4.89 25.89
C SER A 81 10.14 -4.90 25.76
N ASP A 82 9.61 -4.38 24.64
CA ASP A 82 8.17 -4.18 24.40
C ASP A 82 7.45 -3.38 25.52
N ARG A 83 8.22 -2.56 26.25
CA ARG A 83 7.76 -1.67 27.31
C ARG A 83 8.28 -0.26 27.11
#